data_AF-A0A7Y4YUK6-F1
#
_entry.id   AF-A0A7Y4YUK6-F1
#
_cell.length_a   1.000
_cell.length_b   1.000
_cell.length_c   1.000
_cell.angle_alpha   90.00
_cell.angle_beta   90.00
_cell.angle_gamma   90.00
#
_symmetry.space_group_name_H-M   'P 1'
#
loop_
_entity.id
_entity.type
_entity.pdbx_description
1 polymer ?
#
loop_
_entity_poly.entity_id
_entity_poly.type
_entity_poly.pdbx_seq_one_letter_code
_entity_poly.pdbx_strand_id
1 'polypeptide(L)'
;MTTLTKLTALSPLDGRYYGKVDALRKYFSEFGLIRFRVLIEIEWLKALSAHNDIKEISPFSAQTIAQLDAFNTNFSEEDAHAIKLIERTTNHDVKAVEYWLREKLSANPETAKVLEFIHFACTSEDINNLSHALMLKTAREAVMLPTLNVLISRLKNIAHQ
;
A
#
# COMPACT_ATOMS: atom_id res chain seq x y z
N MET A 1 26.61 3.57 -11.69
CA MET A 1 25.30 3.41 -12.37
C MET A 1 24.83 4.78 -12.83
N THR A 2 24.22 4.88 -14.01
CA THR A 2 23.62 6.14 -14.48
C THR A 2 22.44 6.51 -13.58
N THR A 3 22.34 7.77 -13.16
CA THR A 3 21.21 8.24 -12.34
C THR A 3 19.93 8.26 -13.18
N LEU A 4 18.82 7.82 -12.60
CA LEU A 4 17.50 7.88 -13.24
C LEU A 4 17.03 9.34 -13.32
N THR A 5 16.74 9.79 -14.53
CA THR A 5 16.14 11.11 -14.84
C THR A 5 15.05 10.90 -15.88
N LYS A 6 14.21 11.92 -16.13
CA LYS A 6 13.20 11.84 -17.20
C LYS A 6 13.81 11.60 -18.60
N LEU A 7 15.06 12.03 -18.82
CA LEU A 7 15.76 11.83 -20.11
C LEU A 7 16.44 10.47 -20.21
N THR A 8 16.85 9.88 -19.08
CA THR A 8 17.53 8.57 -19.02
C THR A 8 16.59 7.41 -18.69
N ALA A 9 15.30 7.69 -18.44
CA ALA A 9 14.28 6.68 -18.19
C ALA A 9 14.06 5.79 -19.43
N LEU A 10 14.07 4.48 -19.23
CA LEU A 10 13.85 3.50 -20.30
C LEU A 10 12.39 3.52 -20.80
N SER A 11 11.45 3.60 -19.87
CA SER A 11 10.02 3.72 -20.19
C SER A 11 9.65 5.20 -20.40
N PRO A 12 8.93 5.54 -21.49
CA PRO A 12 8.46 6.91 -21.69
C PRO A 12 7.39 7.31 -20.66
N LEU A 13 6.74 6.36 -19.98
CA LEU A 13 5.78 6.64 -18.89
C LEU A 13 6.47 7.34 -17.71
N ASP A 14 7.75 7.04 -17.47
CA ASP A 14 8.56 7.68 -16.43
C ASP A 14 9.47 8.79 -16.94
N GLY A 15 9.56 8.94 -18.27
CA GLY A 15 10.31 9.99 -18.95
C GLY A 15 9.42 11.01 -19.63
N ARG A 16 9.30 10.89 -20.96
CA ARG A 16 8.58 11.83 -21.84
C ARG A 16 7.15 12.14 -21.38
N TYR A 17 6.43 11.16 -20.87
CA TYR A 17 5.04 11.25 -20.46
C TYR A 17 4.85 11.29 -18.93
N TYR A 18 5.94 11.50 -18.18
CA TYR A 18 5.93 11.54 -16.70
C TYR A 18 4.75 12.35 -16.15
N GLY A 19 4.57 13.59 -16.61
CA GLY A 19 3.53 14.48 -16.11
C GLY A 19 2.10 14.10 -16.52
N LYS A 20 1.92 13.17 -17.46
CA LYS A 20 0.60 12.68 -17.90
C LYS A 20 0.08 11.53 -17.05
N VAL A 21 0.97 10.82 -16.35
CA VAL A 21 0.64 9.66 -15.53
C VAL A 21 1.00 9.85 -14.06
N ASP A 22 1.33 11.07 -13.64
CA ASP A 22 1.81 11.37 -12.30
C ASP A 22 0.83 10.94 -11.20
N ALA A 23 -0.47 11.17 -11.43
CA ALA A 23 -1.53 10.75 -10.51
C ALA A 23 -1.62 9.23 -10.29
N LEU A 24 -1.03 8.41 -11.19
CA LEU A 24 -1.01 6.96 -11.08
C LEU A 24 0.13 6.43 -10.20
N ARG A 25 1.14 7.26 -9.89
CA ARG A 25 2.37 6.82 -9.20
C ARG A 25 2.10 6.24 -7.83
N LYS A 26 1.23 6.86 -7.03
CA LYS A 26 0.85 6.37 -5.69
C LYS A 26 0.08 5.03 -5.69
N TYR A 27 -0.28 4.52 -6.88
CA TYR A 27 -1.01 3.27 -7.04
C TYR A 27 -0.16 2.19 -7.70
N PHE A 28 0.47 2.49 -8.83
CA PHE A 28 1.12 1.47 -9.69
C PHE A 28 2.65 1.46 -9.63
N SER A 29 3.25 2.22 -8.72
CA SER A 29 4.69 2.12 -8.44
C SER A 29 4.99 1.06 -7.38
N GLU A 30 6.27 0.74 -7.21
CA GLU A 30 6.76 -0.05 -6.08
C GLU A 30 6.33 0.54 -4.73
N PHE A 31 6.41 1.88 -4.58
CA PHE A 31 5.90 2.57 -3.39
C PHE A 31 4.40 2.29 -3.19
N GLY A 32 3.60 2.36 -4.25
CA GLY A 32 2.17 2.04 -4.21
C GLY A 32 1.92 0.61 -3.76
N LEU A 33 2.64 -0.35 -4.32
CA LEU A 33 2.54 -1.77 -3.96
C LEU A 33 2.88 -1.99 -2.48
N ILE A 34 4.03 -1.48 -2.02
CA ILE A 34 4.46 -1.63 -0.62
C ILE A 34 3.43 -1.01 0.33
N ARG A 35 2.93 0.19 0.03
CA ARG A 35 1.91 0.86 0.84
C ARG A 35 0.64 0.02 0.98
N PHE A 36 0.16 -0.58 -0.12
CA PHE A 36 -1.02 -1.43 -0.07
C PHE A 36 -0.76 -2.76 0.66
N ARG A 37 0.43 -3.35 0.56
CA ARG A 37 0.81 -4.52 1.36
C ARG A 37 0.79 -4.22 2.86
N VAL A 38 1.39 -3.09 3.26
CA VAL A 38 1.35 -2.59 4.65
C VAL A 38 -0.10 -2.42 5.12
N LEU A 39 -0.95 -1.82 4.29
CA LEU A 39 -2.37 -1.67 4.62
C LEU A 39 -3.06 -3.02 4.85
N ILE A 40 -2.88 -3.99 3.95
CA ILE A 40 -3.52 -5.30 4.07
C ILE A 40 -3.06 -6.04 5.33
N GLU A 41 -1.77 -6.03 5.63
CA GLU A 41 -1.23 -6.64 6.86
C GLU A 41 -1.82 -6.02 8.13
N ILE A 42 -1.96 -4.69 8.15
CA ILE A 42 -2.56 -3.96 9.27
C ILE A 42 -4.04 -4.32 9.42
N GLU A 43 -4.80 -4.29 8.32
CA GLU A 43 -6.22 -4.67 8.35
C GLU A 43 -6.42 -6.13 8.73
N TRP A 44 -5.49 -7.02 8.35
CA TRP A 44 -5.51 -8.42 8.77
C TRP A 44 -5.31 -8.54 10.29
N LEU A 45 -4.30 -7.88 10.85
CA LEU A 45 -4.06 -7.90 12.30
C LEU A 45 -5.26 -7.31 13.08
N LYS A 46 -5.89 -6.24 12.57
CA LYS A 46 -7.12 -5.67 13.14
C LYS A 46 -8.28 -6.66 13.07
N ALA A 47 -8.43 -7.38 11.96
CA ALA A 47 -9.48 -8.38 11.80
C ALA A 47 -9.30 -9.55 12.79
N LEU A 48 -8.06 -10.01 12.97
CA LEU A 48 -7.73 -11.05 13.96
C LEU A 48 -8.07 -10.60 15.38
N SER A 49 -7.72 -9.37 15.77
CA SER A 49 -8.01 -8.87 17.12
C SER A 49 -9.50 -8.68 17.38
N ALA A 50 -10.28 -8.35 16.36
CA ALA A 50 -11.73 -8.21 16.45
C ALA A 50 -12.48 -9.56 16.47
N HIS A 51 -11.82 -10.68 16.15
CA HIS A 51 -12.48 -11.97 16.04
C HIS A 51 -12.61 -12.66 17.40
N ASN A 52 -13.85 -12.83 17.87
CA ASN A 52 -14.14 -13.36 19.22
C ASN A 52 -13.58 -14.77 19.51
N ASP A 53 -13.28 -15.59 18.50
CA ASP A 53 -12.84 -16.97 18.68
C ASP A 53 -11.32 -17.11 18.80
N ILE A 54 -10.56 -16.07 18.42
CA ILE A 54 -9.10 -16.04 18.53
C ILE A 54 -8.75 -15.42 19.89
N LYS A 55 -8.55 -16.25 20.91
CA LYS A 55 -8.38 -15.79 22.31
C LYS A 55 -6.98 -15.27 22.61
N GLU A 56 -6.01 -15.61 21.77
CA GLU A 56 -4.61 -15.22 21.87
C GLU A 56 -4.39 -13.73 21.57
N ILE A 57 -5.32 -13.09 20.86
CA ILE A 57 -5.31 -11.67 20.55
C ILE A 57 -6.56 -11.00 21.13
N SER A 58 -6.37 -10.09 22.09
CA SER A 58 -7.49 -9.31 22.62
C SER A 58 -7.89 -8.22 21.62
N PRO A 59 -9.18 -7.83 21.57
CA PRO A 59 -9.61 -6.67 20.79
C PRO A 59 -8.79 -5.44 21.14
N PHE A 60 -8.26 -4.77 20.12
CA PHE A 60 -7.48 -3.56 20.32
C PHE A 60 -8.35 -2.41 20.80
N SER A 61 -7.78 -1.56 21.65
CA SER A 61 -8.42 -0.31 22.04
C SER A 61 -8.60 0.63 20.85
N ALA A 62 -9.55 1.56 20.95
CA ALA A 62 -9.75 2.59 19.92
C ALA A 62 -8.49 3.42 19.65
N GLN A 63 -7.64 3.61 20.67
CA GLN A 63 -6.36 4.30 20.51
C GLN A 63 -5.38 3.49 19.67
N THR A 64 -5.27 2.19 19.91
CA THR A 64 -4.42 1.29 19.13
C THR A 64 -4.93 1.17 17.69
N ILE A 65 -6.24 1.07 17.47
CA ILE A 65 -6.83 1.11 16.11
C ILE A 65 -6.48 2.42 15.39
N ALA A 66 -6.62 3.57 16.05
CA ALA A 66 -6.27 4.85 15.43
C ALA A 66 -4.77 4.97 15.09
N GLN A 67 -3.88 4.39 15.91
CA GLN A 67 -2.45 4.30 15.60
C GLN A 67 -2.18 3.39 14.40
N LEU A 68 -2.87 2.26 14.30
CA LEU A 68 -2.79 1.34 13.16
C LEU A 68 -3.24 2.01 11.86
N ASP A 69 -4.38 2.72 11.90
CA ASP A 69 -4.91 3.46 10.75
C ASP A 69 -3.93 4.55 10.26
N ALA A 70 -3.21 5.18 11.20
CA ALA A 70 -2.24 6.25 10.90
C ALA A 70 -1.05 5.77 10.07
N PHE A 71 -0.67 4.49 10.13
CA PHE A 71 0.41 3.95 9.29
C PHE A 71 0.08 4.05 7.81
N ASN A 72 -1.17 3.78 7.40
CA ASN A 72 -1.55 3.88 6.00
C ASN A 72 -1.71 5.34 5.54
N THR A 73 -2.25 6.21 6.40
CA THR A 73 -2.44 7.63 6.04
C THR A 73 -1.12 8.39 5.95
N ASN A 74 -0.15 8.02 6.77
CA ASN A 74 1.14 8.71 6.89
C ASN A 74 2.31 7.96 6.23
N PHE A 75 2.04 6.86 5.53
CA PHE A 75 3.06 6.04 4.88
C PHE A 75 3.90 6.89 3.90
N SER A 76 5.21 6.92 4.09
CA SER A 76 6.12 7.80 3.35
C SER A 76 7.13 7.05 2.47
N GLU A 77 7.84 7.77 1.60
CA GLU A 77 8.91 7.18 0.80
C GLU A 77 10.05 6.66 1.67
N GLU A 78 10.32 7.30 2.81
CA GLU A 78 11.29 6.83 3.80
C GLU A 78 10.89 5.47 4.38
N ASP A 79 9.60 5.24 4.66
CA ASP A 79 9.10 3.95 5.11
C ASP A 79 9.27 2.87 4.03
N ALA A 80 8.92 3.18 2.78
CA ALA A 80 9.13 2.28 1.66
C ALA A 80 10.63 1.96 1.47
N HIS A 81 11.52 2.94 1.62
CA HIS A 81 12.95 2.74 1.59
C HIS A 81 13.46 1.84 2.71
N ALA A 82 12.93 2.00 3.93
CA ALA A 82 13.25 1.13 5.06
C ALA A 82 12.86 -0.33 4.76
N ILE A 83 11.69 -0.56 4.18
CA ILE A 83 11.24 -1.90 3.75
C ILE A 83 12.17 -2.47 2.68
N LYS A 84 12.55 -1.69 1.65
CA LYS A 84 13.52 -2.15 0.64
C LYS A 84 14.90 -2.45 1.22
N LEU A 85 15.31 -1.79 2.32
CA LEU A 85 16.57 -2.09 2.99
C LEU A 85 16.50 -3.46 3.68
N ILE A 86 15.40 -3.76 4.36
CA ILE A 86 15.13 -5.07 4.98
C ILE A 86 15.08 -6.17 3.90
N GLU A 87 14.45 -5.89 2.76
CA GLU A 87 14.34 -6.83 1.63
C GLU A 87 15.70 -7.30 1.10
N ARG A 88 16.75 -6.47 1.17
CA ARG A 88 18.10 -6.88 0.78
C ARG A 88 18.63 -8.04 1.62
N THR A 89 18.15 -8.17 2.85
CA THR A 89 18.52 -9.26 3.76
C THR A 89 17.57 -10.44 3.63
N THR A 90 16.27 -10.21 3.49
CA THR A 90 15.27 -11.30 3.39
C THR A 90 15.20 -11.94 2.00
N ASN A 91 15.59 -11.20 0.95
CA ASN A 91 15.37 -11.52 -0.45
C ASN A 91 13.89 -11.84 -0.78
N HIS A 92 12.97 -11.26 -0.01
CA HIS A 92 11.52 -11.45 -0.15
C HIS A 92 10.78 -10.20 0.33
N ASP A 93 9.95 -9.64 -0.55
CA ASP A 93 9.27 -8.35 -0.39
C ASP A 93 8.17 -8.35 0.69
N VAL A 94 7.25 -9.32 0.69
CA VAL A 94 6.22 -9.48 1.73
C VAL A 94 6.87 -9.70 3.10
N LYS A 95 7.89 -10.56 3.17
CA LYS A 95 8.61 -10.78 4.43
C LYS A 95 9.26 -9.50 4.97
N ALA A 96 9.77 -8.64 4.10
CA ALA A 96 10.33 -7.35 4.51
C ALA A 96 9.28 -6.43 5.13
N VAL A 97 8.05 -6.43 4.61
CA VAL A 97 6.91 -5.72 5.22
C VAL A 97 6.59 -6.26 6.62
N GLU A 98 6.58 -7.58 6.80
CA GLU A 98 6.35 -8.20 8.12
C GLU A 98 7.38 -7.73 9.16
N TYR A 99 8.67 -7.77 8.81
CA TYR A 99 9.74 -7.32 9.70
C TYR A 99 9.63 -5.84 10.03
N TRP A 100 9.33 -5.00 9.04
CA TRP A 100 9.14 -3.57 9.25
C TRP A 100 7.96 -3.29 10.19
N LEU A 101 6.84 -3.99 10.01
CA LEU A 101 5.68 -3.88 10.90
C LEU A 101 6.02 -4.33 12.33
N ARG A 102 6.77 -5.42 12.49
CA ARG A 102 7.22 -5.88 13.82
C ARG A 102 8.03 -4.82 14.55
N GLU A 103 8.95 -4.16 13.86
CA GLU A 103 9.72 -3.05 14.41
C GLU A 103 8.81 -1.90 14.84
N LYS A 104 7.93 -1.43 13.95
CA LYS A 104 7.04 -0.29 14.21
C LYS A 104 6.02 -0.54 15.30
N LEU A 105 5.50 -1.76 15.40
CA LEU A 105 4.44 -2.14 16.35
C LEU A 105 4.97 -2.62 17.71
N SER A 106 6.29 -2.77 17.87
CA SER A 106 6.91 -3.18 19.13
C SER A 106 6.76 -2.15 20.25
N ALA A 107 6.57 -0.88 19.91
CA ALA A 107 6.48 0.22 20.89
C ALA A 107 5.09 0.34 21.56
N ASN A 108 4.04 -0.22 20.95
CA ASN A 108 2.70 -0.21 21.53
C ASN A 108 2.48 -1.48 22.38
N PRO A 109 2.08 -1.36 23.67
CA PRO A 109 1.94 -2.52 24.56
C PRO A 109 0.89 -3.56 24.17
N GLU A 110 -0.15 -3.18 23.42
CA GLU A 110 -1.17 -4.10 22.92
C GLU A 110 -0.63 -4.90 21.74
N THR A 111 -0.04 -4.23 20.74
CA THR A 111 0.50 -4.89 19.54
C THR A 111 1.79 -5.66 19.81
N ALA A 112 2.62 -5.20 20.76
CA ALA A 112 3.86 -5.88 21.16
C ALA A 112 3.63 -7.32 21.66
N LYS A 113 2.44 -7.61 22.21
CA LYS A 113 2.08 -8.95 22.69
C LYS A 113 1.74 -9.93 21.56
N VAL A 114 1.48 -9.43 20.36
CA VAL A 114 0.92 -10.21 19.24
C VAL A 114 1.69 -9.99 17.93
N LEU A 115 2.98 -9.61 18.00
CA LEU A 115 3.83 -9.41 16.82
C LEU A 115 3.97 -10.66 15.94
N GLU A 116 3.85 -11.85 16.53
CA GLU A 116 3.86 -13.12 15.79
C GLU A 116 2.55 -13.40 15.03
N PHE A 117 1.50 -12.60 15.26
CA PHE A 117 0.25 -12.67 14.50
C PHE A 117 0.26 -11.83 13.22
N ILE A 118 1.30 -11.02 13.00
CA ILE A 118 1.52 -10.36 11.71
C ILE A 118 1.73 -11.45 10.65
N HIS A 119 0.98 -11.38 9.55
CA HIS A 119 0.93 -12.40 8.50
C HIS A 119 0.44 -13.79 8.95
N PHE A 120 -0.28 -13.89 10.08
CA PHE A 120 -0.74 -15.19 10.59
C PHE A 120 -1.61 -15.93 9.59
N ALA A 121 -1.20 -17.16 9.26
CA ALA A 121 -1.87 -18.09 8.34
C ALA A 121 -2.07 -17.56 6.91
N CYS A 122 -1.41 -16.46 6.53
CA CYS A 122 -1.40 -15.96 5.17
C CYS A 122 -0.31 -16.62 4.32
N THR A 123 -0.54 -16.66 3.02
CA THR A 123 0.54 -16.74 2.03
C THR A 123 0.82 -15.35 1.45
N SER A 124 1.99 -15.15 0.84
CA SER A 124 2.34 -13.93 0.10
C SER A 124 1.24 -13.51 -0.88
N GLU A 125 0.56 -14.47 -1.52
CA GLU A 125 -0.50 -14.17 -2.47
C GLU A 125 -1.78 -13.63 -1.84
N ASP A 126 -2.09 -13.94 -0.58
CA ASP A 126 -3.23 -13.31 0.12
C ASP A 126 -3.03 -11.80 0.22
N ILE A 127 -1.78 -11.38 0.45
CA ILE A 127 -1.40 -9.97 0.52
C ILE A 127 -1.31 -9.36 -0.87
N ASN A 128 -0.66 -10.05 -1.82
CA ASN A 128 -0.43 -9.52 -3.17
C ASN A 128 -1.73 -9.31 -3.94
N ASN A 129 -2.62 -10.31 -3.97
CA ASN A 129 -3.83 -10.21 -4.76
C ASN A 129 -4.75 -9.08 -4.26
N LEU A 130 -4.87 -8.92 -2.94
CA LEU A 130 -5.65 -7.86 -2.32
C LEU A 130 -5.00 -6.49 -2.54
N SER A 131 -3.66 -6.41 -2.47
CA SER A 131 -2.92 -5.20 -2.81
C SER A 131 -3.18 -4.78 -4.25
N HIS A 132 -3.08 -5.70 -5.21
CA HIS A 132 -3.38 -5.42 -6.62
C HIS A 132 -4.85 -5.04 -6.84
N ALA A 133 -5.79 -5.71 -6.16
CA ALA A 133 -7.21 -5.35 -6.22
C ALA A 133 -7.44 -3.90 -5.73
N LEU A 134 -6.81 -3.50 -4.62
CA LEU A 134 -6.88 -2.13 -4.12
C LEU A 134 -6.19 -1.14 -5.05
N MET A 135 -5.01 -1.46 -5.60
CA MET A 135 -4.32 -0.62 -6.59
C MET A 135 -5.22 -0.34 -7.78
N LEU A 136 -5.82 -1.39 -8.37
CA LEU A 136 -6.72 -1.28 -9.52
C LEU A 136 -7.99 -0.48 -9.18
N LYS A 137 -8.67 -0.85 -8.08
CA LYS A 137 -9.91 -0.20 -7.65
C LYS A 137 -9.70 1.28 -7.40
N THR A 138 -8.68 1.63 -6.60
CA THR A 138 -8.46 3.02 -6.17
C THR A 138 -7.92 3.89 -7.29
N ALA A 139 -7.03 3.38 -8.17
CA ALA A 139 -6.59 4.12 -9.35
C ALA A 139 -7.75 4.36 -10.34
N ARG A 140 -8.62 3.36 -10.52
CA ARG A 140 -9.82 3.49 -11.35
C ARG A 140 -10.74 4.58 -10.84
N GLU A 141 -11.07 4.54 -9.55
CA GLU A 141 -12.02 5.46 -8.93
C GLU A 141 -11.47 6.89 -8.81
N ALA A 142 -10.20 7.04 -8.43
CA ALA A 142 -9.61 8.35 -8.16
C ALA A 142 -9.02 9.04 -9.40
N VAL A 143 -8.65 8.30 -10.45
CA VAL A 143 -7.93 8.85 -11.61
C VAL A 143 -8.63 8.55 -12.93
N MET A 144 -8.88 7.27 -13.22
CA MET A 144 -9.33 6.86 -14.56
C MET A 144 -10.76 7.32 -14.84
N LEU A 145 -11.72 7.04 -13.95
CA LEU A 145 -13.12 7.42 -14.15
C LEU A 145 -13.31 8.95 -14.20
N PRO A 146 -12.70 9.77 -13.31
CA PRO A 146 -12.74 11.22 -13.46
C PRO A 146 -12.21 11.71 -14.81
N THR A 147 -11.09 11.15 -15.28
CA THR A 147 -10.49 11.51 -16.57
C THR A 147 -11.40 11.15 -17.75
N LEU A 148 -12.01 9.96 -17.72
CA LEU A 148 -12.97 9.54 -18.74
C LEU A 148 -14.23 10.41 -18.74
N ASN A 149 -14.72 10.82 -17.56
CA ASN A 149 -15.88 11.70 -17.45
C ASN A 149 -15.65 13.08 -18.09
N VAL A 150 -14.43 13.61 -18.04
CA VAL A 150 -14.06 14.83 -18.76
C VAL A 150 -14.21 14.63 -20.28
N LEU A 151 -13.74 13.51 -20.81
CA LEU A 151 -13.86 13.20 -22.24
C LEU A 151 -15.32 12.99 -22.65
N ILE A 152 -16.08 12.22 -21.87
CA ILE A 152 -17.51 12.00 -22.11
C ILE A 152 -18.25 13.33 -22.16
N SER A 153 -18.00 14.23 -21.22
CA SER A 153 -18.63 15.55 -21.16
C SER A 153 -18.26 16.39 -22.38
N ARG A 154 -16.98 16.38 -22.80
CA ARG A 154 -16.51 17.07 -24.01
C ARG A 154 -17.22 16.57 -25.25
N LEU A 155 -17.33 15.25 -25.42
CA LEU A 155 -17.98 14.64 -26.59
C LEU A 155 -19.48 14.95 -26.63
N LYS A 156 -20.17 14.88 -25.48
CA LYS A 156 -21.58 15.29 -25.37
C LYS A 156 -21.80 16.74 -25.79
N ASN A 157 -20.91 17.65 -25.38
CA ASN A 157 -21.01 19.06 -25.75
C ASN A 157 -20.86 19.26 -27.26
N ILE A 158 -19.92 18.55 -27.90
CA ILE A 158 -19.72 18.63 -29.36
C ILE A 158 -20.93 18.06 -30.11
N ALA A 159 -21.57 17.00 -29.60
CA ALA A 159 -22.71 16.37 -30.26
C ALA A 159 -24.00 17.23 -30.24
N HIS A 160 -24.12 18.17 -29.31
CA HIS A 160 -25.26 19.10 -29.22
C HIS A 160 -24.98 20.49 -29.83
N GLN A 161 -23.82 20.65 -30.48
CA GLN A 161 -23.50 21.82 -31.32
C GLN A 161 -23.99 21.59 -32.74
#